data_AF-A0A0Q6ZHE2-F1
#
_entry.id   AF-A0A0Q6ZHE2-F1
#
_cell.length_a   1.000
_cell.length_b   1.000
_cell.length_c   1.000
_cell.angle_alpha   90.00
_cell.angle_beta   90.00
_cell.angle_gamma   90.00
#
_symmetry.space_group_name_H-M   'P 1'
#
loop_
_entity.id
_entity.type
_entity.pdbx_description
1 polymer ?
#
loop_
_entity_poly.entity_id
_entity_poly.type
_entity_poly.pdbx_seq_one_letter_code
_entity_poly.pdbx_strand_id
1 'polypeptide(L)'
;MVGINNLGKQPVEFRVGQVEVAQIVNGQEFPMTVVTYEMLAREERNRQVAVAILTGVAAGANAYGASHAGYGSYTTPSGRTGTFYSPTAAVIAQNNAAIQNEAMISATIERGQANLVQLEQTVIKDNTLLPGEWYGGSLHLSPPTTPPSGNQKTYTIVITVGADRHVIEVAQAPTGA
;
A
#
# COMPACT_ATOMS: atom_id res chain seq x y z
N MET A 1 0.50 -17.32 -0.65
CA MET A 1 -0.03 -17.50 0.72
C MET A 1 0.67 -18.69 1.34
N VAL A 2 0.97 -18.62 2.64
CA VAL A 2 1.59 -19.70 3.41
C VAL A 2 0.68 -20.02 4.60
N GLY A 3 0.52 -21.30 4.90
CA GLY A 3 -0.18 -21.79 6.09
C GLY A 3 0.68 -22.84 6.79
N ILE A 4 0.75 -22.75 8.11
CA ILE A 4 1.55 -23.59 8.99
C ILE A 4 0.59 -24.22 9.99
N ASN A 5 0.70 -25.53 10.18
CA ASN A 5 -0.08 -26.28 11.14
C ASN A 5 0.84 -27.00 12.12
N ASN A 6 0.69 -26.73 13.42
CA ASN A 6 1.45 -27.46 14.43
C ASN A 6 0.74 -28.77 14.78
N LEU A 7 1.13 -29.87 14.14
CA LEU A 7 0.63 -31.22 14.45
C LEU A 7 1.31 -31.86 15.67
N GLY A 8 2.29 -31.17 16.27
CA GLY A 8 3.06 -31.63 17.41
C GLY A 8 2.31 -31.47 18.74
N LYS A 9 2.97 -31.92 19.82
CA LYS A 9 2.47 -31.79 21.20
C LYS A 9 3.13 -30.64 21.97
N GLN A 10 4.06 -29.93 21.35
CA GLN A 10 4.79 -28.82 21.94
C GLN A 10 4.56 -27.54 21.13
N PRO A 11 4.61 -26.36 21.75
CA PRO A 11 4.63 -25.10 21.00
C PRO A 11 5.82 -25.05 20.04
N VAL A 12 5.59 -24.49 18.85
CA VAL A 12 6.63 -24.32 17.83
C VAL A 12 6.73 -22.87 17.41
N GLU A 13 7.95 -22.38 17.29
CA GLU A 13 8.23 -21.00 16.91
C GLU A 13 8.35 -20.87 15.40
N PHE A 14 7.66 -19.88 14.85
CA PHE A 14 7.84 -19.42 13.48
C PHE A 14 8.37 -17.98 13.50
N ARG A 15 9.47 -17.75 12.79
CA ARG A 15 10.04 -16.42 12.58
C ARG A 15 10.14 -16.14 11.09
N VAL A 16 9.59 -15.00 10.67
CA VAL A 16 9.70 -14.52 9.29
C VAL A 16 11.16 -14.29 8.90
N GLY A 17 12.00 -13.87 9.86
CA GLY A 17 13.45 -13.71 9.66
C GLY A 17 14.21 -15.01 9.37
N GLN A 18 13.59 -16.18 9.55
CA GLN A 18 14.16 -17.49 9.19
C GLN A 18 13.64 -18.02 7.83
N VAL A 19 12.84 -17.22 7.13
CA VAL A 19 12.40 -17.54 5.77
C VAL A 19 13.44 -17.04 4.80
N GLU A 20 13.99 -17.95 4.01
CA GLU A 20 14.98 -17.64 2.98
C GLU A 20 14.35 -17.81 1.61
N VAL A 21 14.60 -16.85 0.72
CA VAL A 21 14.08 -16.93 -0.65
C VAL A 21 15.20 -16.61 -1.61
N ALA A 22 15.32 -17.43 -2.65
CA ALA A 22 16.24 -17.20 -3.75
C ALA A 22 15.52 -17.38 -5.08
N GLN A 23 15.91 -16.58 -6.07
CA GLN A 23 15.53 -16.76 -7.45
C GLN A 23 16.70 -17.42 -8.19
N ILE A 24 16.43 -18.49 -8.91
CA ILE A 24 17.36 -19.13 -9.82
C ILE A 24 17.13 -18.56 -11.23
N VAL A 25 18.18 -17.96 -11.80
CA VAL A 25 18.21 -17.45 -13.17
C VAL A 25 19.44 -18.02 -13.86
N ASN A 26 19.23 -18.76 -14.95
CA ASN A 26 20.32 -19.39 -15.72
C ASN A 26 21.27 -20.24 -14.85
N GLY A 27 20.74 -20.92 -13.82
CA GLY A 27 21.52 -21.73 -12.88
C GLY A 27 22.28 -20.94 -11.81
N GLN A 28 22.13 -19.61 -11.76
CA GLN A 28 22.67 -18.77 -10.70
C GLN A 28 21.58 -18.38 -9.70
N GLU A 29 21.91 -18.47 -8.41
CA GLU A 29 21.03 -18.07 -7.31
C GLU A 29 21.19 -16.58 -6.97
N PHE A 30 20.06 -15.89 -6.90
CA PHE A 30 19.96 -14.50 -6.49
C PHE A 30 19.10 -14.42 -5.22
N PRO A 31 19.66 -14.04 -4.07
CA PRO A 31 18.87 -13.94 -2.84
C PRO A 31 17.81 -12.86 -2.98
N MET A 32 16.61 -13.16 -2.50
CA MET A 32 15.47 -12.26 -2.45
C MET A 32 15.20 -11.88 -1.00
N THR A 33 14.74 -10.65 -0.79
CA THR A 33 14.36 -10.19 0.54
C THR A 33 12.91 -10.54 0.82
N VAL A 34 12.66 -11.19 1.96
CA VAL A 34 11.32 -11.35 2.51
C VAL A 34 10.89 -10.01 3.11
N VAL A 35 9.81 -9.45 2.57
CA VAL A 35 9.27 -8.16 3.01
C VAL A 35 8.36 -8.42 4.21
N THR A 36 8.76 -7.93 5.38
CA THR A 36 8.02 -8.12 6.62
C THR A 36 6.84 -7.15 6.75
N TYR A 37 5.94 -7.42 7.69
CA TYR A 37 4.86 -6.51 8.05
C TYR A 37 5.38 -5.10 8.41
N GLU A 38 6.48 -5.01 9.15
CA GLU A 38 7.04 -3.72 9.60
C GLU A 38 7.57 -2.90 8.42
N MET A 39 8.14 -3.55 7.41
CA MET A 39 8.58 -2.91 6.18
C MET A 39 7.39 -2.37 5.40
N LEU A 40 6.35 -3.19 5.20
CA LEU A 40 5.12 -2.79 4.50
C LEU A 40 4.38 -1.67 5.26
N ALA A 41 4.30 -1.77 6.59
CA ALA A 41 3.69 -0.74 7.42
C ALA A 41 4.48 0.58 7.37
N ARG A 42 5.82 0.52 7.31
CA ARG A 42 6.66 1.72 7.14
C ARG A 42 6.47 2.34 5.76
N GLU A 43 6.43 1.53 4.71
CA GLU A 43 6.16 1.99 3.35
C GLU A 43 4.78 2.65 3.25
N GLU A 44 3.74 2.02 3.81
CA GLU A 44 2.39 2.56 3.83
C GLU A 44 2.31 3.87 4.64
N ARG A 45 3.00 3.97 5.78
CA ARG A 45 3.10 5.24 6.54
C ARG A 45 3.79 6.33 5.71
N ASN A 46 4.88 6.02 5.00
CA ASN A 46 5.54 6.97 4.12
C ASN A 46 4.60 7.42 2.99
N ARG A 47 3.82 6.48 2.42
CA ARG A 47 2.80 6.78 1.42
C ARG A 47 1.71 7.70 1.99
N GLN A 48 1.26 7.46 3.22
CA GLN A 48 0.29 8.33 3.91
C GLN A 48 0.84 9.75 4.10
N VAL A 49 2.12 9.91 4.46
CA VAL A 49 2.75 11.24 4.55
C VAL A 49 2.73 11.95 3.20
N ALA A 50 3.12 11.26 2.12
CA ALA A 50 3.08 11.84 0.78
C ALA A 50 1.66 12.25 0.36
N VAL A 51 0.67 11.37 0.60
CA VAL A 51 -0.73 11.66 0.30
C VAL A 51 -1.26 12.80 1.16
N ALA A 52 -0.90 12.88 2.45
CA ALA A 52 -1.32 13.97 3.33
C ALA A 52 -0.79 15.33 2.85
N ILE A 53 0.46 15.38 2.37
CA ILE A 53 1.03 16.58 1.75
C ILE A 53 0.23 16.96 0.50
N LEU A 54 -0.04 16.01 -0.39
CA LEU A 54 -0.82 16.26 -1.61
C LEU A 54 -2.25 16.73 -1.29
N THR A 55 -2.93 16.09 -0.33
CA THR A 55 -4.26 16.48 0.14
C THR A 55 -4.24 17.88 0.75
N GLY A 56 -3.22 18.21 1.56
CA GLY A 56 -3.06 19.56 2.12
C GLY A 56 -2.87 20.63 1.03
N VAL A 57 -2.06 20.35 0.02
CA VAL A 57 -1.87 21.25 -1.13
C VAL A 57 -3.17 21.40 -1.93
N ALA A 58 -3.87 20.30 -2.21
CA ALA A 58 -5.15 20.33 -2.91
C ALA A 58 -6.22 21.11 -2.13
N ALA A 59 -6.28 20.93 -0.81
CA ALA A 59 -7.19 21.66 0.06
C ALA A 59 -6.89 23.18 0.05
N GLY A 60 -5.61 23.55 0.08
CA GLY A 60 -5.18 24.95 -0.06
C GLY A 60 -5.54 25.55 -1.41
N ALA A 61 -5.34 24.81 -2.51
CA ALA A 61 -5.72 25.25 -3.85
C ALA A 61 -7.24 25.41 -3.99
N ASN A 62 -8.04 24.51 -3.40
CA ASN A 62 -9.50 24.61 -3.39
C ASN A 62 -9.96 25.86 -2.61
N ALA A 63 -9.38 26.10 -1.43
CA ALA A 63 -9.66 27.29 -0.63
C ALA A 63 -9.29 28.58 -1.36
N TYR A 64 -8.15 28.61 -2.07
CA TYR A 64 -7.73 29.75 -2.89
C TYR A 64 -8.67 29.97 -4.09
N GLY A 65 -9.08 28.91 -4.79
CA GLY A 65 -10.07 29.03 -5.87
C GLY A 65 -11.40 29.59 -5.36
N ALA A 66 -11.86 29.09 -4.21
CA ALA A 66 -13.09 29.54 -3.56
C ALA A 66 -13.03 31.01 -3.11
N SER A 67 -11.87 31.52 -2.69
CA SER A 67 -11.72 32.93 -2.32
C SER A 67 -11.90 33.89 -3.51
N HIS A 68 -11.69 33.41 -4.74
CA HIS A 68 -11.85 34.19 -5.97
C HIS A 68 -13.23 34.01 -6.63
N ALA A 69 -13.98 32.98 -6.26
CA ALA A 69 -15.29 32.65 -6.86
C ALA A 69 -16.39 33.71 -6.64
N GLY A 70 -16.19 34.64 -5.70
CA GLY A 70 -17.08 35.77 -5.48
C GLY A 70 -16.94 36.90 -6.51
N TYR A 71 -15.90 36.90 -7.33
CA TYR A 71 -15.65 37.95 -8.33
C TYR A 71 -16.12 37.49 -9.71
N GLY A 72 -16.80 38.39 -10.43
CA GLY A 72 -17.27 38.13 -11.79
C GLY A 72 -17.13 39.36 -12.67
N SER A 73 -17.30 39.18 -13.98
CA SER A 73 -17.39 40.26 -14.95
C SER A 73 -18.70 40.19 -15.71
N TYR A 74 -19.17 41.33 -16.18
CA TYR A 74 -20.35 41.43 -17.03
C TYR A 74 -20.06 42.30 -18.25
N THR A 75 -20.70 41.96 -19.37
CA THR A 75 -20.72 42.78 -20.58
C THR A 75 -22.17 43.07 -20.91
N THR A 76 -22.51 44.35 -20.98
CA THR A 76 -23.85 44.78 -21.36
C THR A 76 -24.06 44.67 -22.87
N PRO A 77 -25.31 44.58 -23.37
CA PRO A 77 -25.58 44.55 -24.81
C PRO A 77 -25.05 45.75 -25.60
N SER A 78 -24.83 46.90 -24.95
CA SER A 78 -24.21 48.09 -25.54
C SER A 78 -22.67 48.07 -25.55
N GLY A 79 -22.05 46.96 -25.13
CA GLY A 79 -20.60 46.76 -25.16
C GLY A 79 -19.84 47.26 -23.93
N ARG A 80 -20.52 47.78 -22.90
CA ARG A 80 -19.88 48.21 -21.65
C ARG A 80 -19.54 47.00 -20.79
N THR A 81 -18.27 46.88 -20.39
CA THR A 81 -17.75 45.81 -19.52
C THR A 81 -17.49 46.33 -18.10
N GLY A 82 -17.66 45.48 -17.09
CA GLY A 82 -17.33 45.79 -15.70
C GLY A 82 -17.10 44.54 -14.86
N THR A 83 -16.63 44.74 -13.63
CA THR A 83 -16.50 43.68 -12.62
C THR A 83 -17.48 43.88 -11.48
N PHE A 84 -17.81 42.80 -10.78
CA PHE A 84 -18.62 42.84 -9.58
C PHE A 84 -18.10 41.83 -8.56
N TYR A 85 -18.46 42.06 -7.31
CA TYR A 85 -18.21 41.14 -6.20
C TYR A 85 -19.56 40.72 -5.60
N SER A 86 -19.74 39.41 -5.43
CA SER A 86 -20.89 38.78 -4.80
C SER A 86 -20.46 38.12 -3.49
N PRO A 87 -20.72 38.76 -2.33
CA PRO A 87 -20.38 38.21 -1.02
C PRO A 87 -21.08 36.87 -0.75
N THR A 88 -22.32 36.71 -1.19
CA THR A 88 -23.08 35.46 -1.03
C THR A 88 -22.47 34.33 -1.86
N ALA A 89 -22.07 34.60 -3.11
CA ALA A 89 -21.36 33.60 -3.92
C ALA A 89 -20.00 33.24 -3.29
N ALA A 90 -19.28 34.22 -2.74
CA ALA A 90 -18.01 33.99 -2.04
C ALA A 90 -18.18 33.08 -0.82
N VAL A 91 -19.18 33.34 0.02
CA VAL A 91 -19.46 32.53 1.23
C VAL A 91 -19.89 31.11 0.85
N ILE A 92 -20.75 30.95 -0.17
CA ILE A 92 -21.16 29.63 -0.65
C ILE A 92 -19.95 28.84 -1.18
N ALA A 93 -19.10 29.49 -1.98
CA ALA A 93 -17.90 28.84 -2.52
C ALA A 93 -16.93 28.42 -1.41
N GLN A 94 -16.69 29.28 -0.42
CA GLN A 94 -15.83 28.97 0.74
C GLN A 94 -16.39 27.82 1.58
N ASN A 95 -17.71 27.81 1.84
CA ASN A 95 -18.36 26.72 2.56
C ASN A 95 -18.27 25.39 1.79
N ASN A 96 -18.52 25.41 0.48
CA ASN A 96 -18.39 24.22 -0.36
C ASN A 96 -16.96 23.68 -0.38
N ALA A 97 -15.96 24.58 -0.48
CA ALA A 97 -14.56 24.20 -0.42
C ALA A 97 -14.17 23.62 0.94
N ALA A 98 -14.66 24.19 2.05
CA ALA A 98 -14.44 23.66 3.39
C ALA A 98 -14.99 22.22 3.54
N ILE A 99 -16.24 22.00 3.12
CA ILE A 99 -16.87 20.67 3.16
C ILE A 99 -16.12 19.67 2.29
N GLN A 100 -15.73 20.06 1.07
CA GLN A 100 -14.95 19.20 0.16
C GLN A 100 -13.58 18.86 0.74
N ASN A 101 -12.90 19.82 1.34
CA ASN A 101 -11.59 19.63 1.97
C ASN A 101 -11.70 18.68 3.17
N GLU A 102 -12.72 18.85 4.02
CA GLU A 102 -12.98 17.96 5.16
C GLU A 102 -13.25 16.53 4.70
N ALA A 103 -14.13 16.35 3.69
CA ALA A 103 -14.40 15.03 3.12
C ALA A 103 -13.15 14.39 2.50
N MET A 104 -12.32 15.18 1.80
CA MET A 104 -11.07 14.71 1.21
C MET A 104 -10.07 14.26 2.29
N ILE A 105 -9.90 15.05 3.34
CA ILE A 105 -9.00 14.75 4.47
C ILE A 105 -9.49 13.51 5.22
N SER A 106 -10.78 13.42 5.58
CA SER A 106 -11.36 12.25 6.25
C SER A 106 -11.13 10.98 5.42
N ALA A 107 -11.47 11.02 4.13
CA ALA A 107 -11.30 9.88 3.24
C ALA A 107 -9.83 9.45 3.11
N THR A 108 -8.87 10.38 3.17
CA THR A 108 -7.44 10.07 3.16
C THR A 108 -7.02 9.34 4.44
N ILE A 109 -7.48 9.80 5.61
CA ILE A 109 -7.19 9.18 6.90
C ILE A 109 -7.78 7.78 6.98
N GLU A 110 -9.06 7.63 6.63
CA GLU A 110 -9.76 6.35 6.65
C GLU A 110 -9.09 5.32 5.75
N ARG A 111 -8.72 5.71 4.52
CA ARG A 111 -7.98 4.82 3.60
C ARG A 111 -6.62 4.41 4.17
N GLY A 112 -5.89 5.33 4.80
CA GLY A 112 -4.62 5.01 5.45
C GLY A 112 -4.77 3.99 6.58
N GLN A 113 -5.79 4.15 7.43
CA GLN A 113 -6.09 3.22 8.51
C GLN A 113 -6.53 1.85 7.98
N ALA A 114 -7.43 1.82 7.00
CA ALA A 114 -7.93 0.59 6.40
C ALA A 114 -6.79 -0.24 5.76
N ASN A 115 -5.86 0.41 5.08
CA ASN A 115 -4.71 -0.26 4.48
C ASN A 115 -3.80 -0.90 5.54
N LEU A 116 -3.53 -0.19 6.65
CA LEU A 116 -2.69 -0.73 7.73
C LEU A 116 -3.37 -1.93 8.42
N VAL A 117 -4.68 -1.84 8.67
CA VAL A 117 -5.45 -2.96 9.23
C VAL A 117 -5.44 -4.17 8.29
N GLN A 118 -5.57 -3.93 6.98
CA GLN A 118 -5.49 -5.00 5.98
C GLN A 118 -4.12 -5.67 6.00
N LEU A 119 -3.02 -4.90 6.02
CA LEU A 119 -1.67 -5.46 6.13
C LEU A 119 -1.50 -6.26 7.42
N GLU A 120 -2.01 -5.76 8.53
CA GLU A 120 -1.93 -6.43 9.84
C GLU A 120 -2.64 -7.78 9.85
N GLN A 121 -3.79 -7.89 9.19
CA GLN A 121 -4.61 -9.11 9.15
C GLN A 121 -4.11 -10.12 8.12
N THR A 122 -3.44 -9.67 7.06
CA THR A 122 -3.10 -10.52 5.92
C THR A 122 -1.65 -10.98 5.93
N VAL A 123 -0.72 -10.13 6.35
CA VAL A 123 0.71 -10.42 6.28
C VAL A 123 1.11 -11.35 7.42
N ILE A 124 1.85 -12.40 7.07
CA ILE A 124 2.36 -13.34 8.07
C ILE A 124 3.40 -12.66 8.97
N LYS A 125 3.35 -12.94 10.28
CA LYS A 125 4.24 -12.38 11.30
C LYS A 125 4.90 -13.50 12.09
N ASP A 126 5.84 -13.11 12.93
CA ASP A 126 6.39 -14.00 13.94
C ASP A 126 5.28 -14.49 14.87
N ASN A 127 5.19 -15.80 15.08
CA ASN A 127 4.18 -16.38 15.95
C ASN A 127 4.72 -17.64 16.64
N THR A 128 4.21 -17.92 17.83
CA THR A 128 4.41 -19.20 18.51
C THR A 128 3.14 -20.01 18.36
N LEU A 129 3.19 -21.05 17.51
CA LEU A 129 2.05 -21.91 17.25
C LEU A 129 1.90 -22.93 18.37
N LEU A 130 0.75 -22.93 19.04
CA LEU A 130 0.38 -23.94 20.02
C LEU A 130 0.06 -25.29 19.36
N PRO A 131 0.09 -26.40 20.11
CA PRO A 131 -0.32 -27.71 19.60
C PRO A 131 -1.72 -27.68 18.97
N GLY A 132 -1.83 -28.09 17.71
CA GLY A 132 -3.06 -28.07 16.91
C GLY A 132 -3.44 -26.71 16.33
N GLU A 133 -2.66 -25.65 16.56
CA GLU A 133 -2.92 -24.32 16.02
C GLU A 133 -2.58 -24.25 14.52
N TRP A 134 -3.47 -23.61 13.77
CA TRP A 134 -3.26 -23.26 12.38
C TRP A 134 -2.97 -21.76 12.27
N TYR A 135 -1.87 -21.40 11.63
CA TYR A 135 -1.45 -20.02 11.46
C TYR A 135 -1.04 -19.77 10.01
N GLY A 136 -1.41 -18.64 9.42
CA GLY A 136 -1.11 -18.36 8.02
C GLY A 136 -1.26 -16.90 7.63
N GLY A 137 -0.77 -16.58 6.43
CA GLY A 137 -0.80 -15.24 5.87
C GLY A 137 -0.15 -15.14 4.49
N SER A 138 -0.06 -13.93 3.95
CA SER A 138 0.72 -13.62 2.76
C SER A 138 2.18 -13.42 3.14
N LEU A 139 3.06 -14.00 2.33
CA LEU A 139 4.49 -13.72 2.33
C LEU A 139 4.75 -12.76 1.16
N HIS A 140 5.31 -11.60 1.44
CA HIS A 140 5.68 -10.63 0.41
C HIS A 140 7.17 -10.77 0.10
N LEU A 141 7.51 -10.77 -1.19
CA LEU A 141 8.87 -10.95 -1.67
C LEU A 141 9.29 -9.70 -2.41
N SER A 142 10.57 -9.33 -2.31
CA SER A 142 11.14 -8.27 -3.14
C SER A 142 10.95 -8.59 -4.63
N PRO A 143 10.85 -7.59 -5.50
CA PRO A 143 10.76 -7.82 -6.93
C PRO A 143 11.90 -8.75 -7.43
N PRO A 144 11.60 -9.70 -8.31
CA PRO A 144 12.61 -10.59 -8.86
C PRO A 144 13.62 -9.82 -9.71
N THR A 145 14.84 -10.31 -9.79
CA THR A 145 15.76 -9.85 -10.84
C THR A 145 15.14 -10.20 -12.19
N THR A 146 15.14 -9.25 -13.13
CA THR A 146 14.67 -9.50 -14.49
C THR A 146 15.77 -10.26 -15.24
N PRO A 147 15.56 -11.54 -15.60
CA PRO A 147 16.41 -12.18 -16.58
C PRO A 147 16.27 -11.44 -17.92
N PRO A 148 17.23 -11.59 -18.83
CA PRO A 148 16.99 -11.36 -20.25
C PRO A 148 15.69 -12.05 -20.66
N SER A 149 14.82 -11.35 -21.41
CA SER A 149 13.46 -11.77 -21.73
C SER A 149 13.40 -13.21 -22.28
N GLY A 150 12.50 -14.03 -21.73
CA GLY A 150 12.15 -15.36 -22.26
C GLY A 150 12.49 -16.57 -21.38
N ASN A 151 13.25 -16.39 -20.30
CA ASN A 151 13.66 -17.51 -19.46
C ASN A 151 12.64 -17.83 -18.35
N GLN A 152 12.41 -19.13 -18.12
CA GLN A 152 11.69 -19.64 -16.95
C GLN A 152 12.38 -19.14 -15.68
N LYS A 153 11.60 -18.56 -14.76
CA LYS A 153 12.12 -18.14 -13.45
C LYS A 153 11.83 -19.24 -12.46
N THR A 154 12.86 -19.72 -11.78
CA THR A 154 12.67 -20.69 -10.68
C THR A 154 12.94 -19.98 -9.37
N TYR A 155 12.17 -20.31 -8.33
CA TYR A 155 12.30 -19.75 -7.00
C TYR A 155 12.43 -20.89 -6.00
N THR A 156 13.33 -20.71 -5.04
CA THR A 156 13.45 -21.60 -3.89
C THR A 156 13.04 -20.82 -2.66
N ILE A 157 12.03 -21.31 -1.95
CA ILE A 157 11.52 -20.73 -0.71
C ILE A 157 11.79 -21.75 0.39
N VAL A 158 12.57 -21.36 1.38
CA VAL A 158 12.90 -22.16 2.54
C VAL A 158 12.18 -21.58 3.74
N ILE A 159 11.36 -22.39 4.40
CA ILE A 159 10.60 -21.99 5.59
C ILE A 159 11.05 -22.87 6.74
N THR A 160 11.59 -22.25 7.78
CA THR A 160 11.97 -22.94 9.01
C THR A 160 10.90 -22.73 10.08
N VAL A 161 10.44 -23.82 10.70
CA VAL A 161 9.42 -23.81 11.75
C VAL A 161 9.92 -24.70 12.89
N GLY A 162 10.36 -24.10 13.99
CA GLY A 162 11.09 -24.82 15.04
C GLY A 162 12.37 -25.47 14.51
N ALA A 163 12.42 -26.80 14.53
CA ALA A 163 13.55 -27.59 14.00
C ALA A 163 13.31 -28.06 12.54
N ASP A 164 12.10 -27.93 12.02
CA ASP A 164 11.73 -28.45 10.72
C ASP A 164 12.05 -27.42 9.63
N ARG A 165 12.65 -27.89 8.53
CA ARG A 165 13.01 -27.08 7.36
C ARG A 165 12.22 -27.56 6.14
N HIS A 166 11.36 -26.69 5.63
CA HIS A 166 10.56 -26.95 4.43
C HIS A 166 11.17 -26.22 3.24
N VAL A 167 11.38 -26.94 2.13
CA VAL A 167 11.86 -26.37 0.87
C VAL A 167 10.75 -26.45 -0.15
N ILE A 168 10.41 -25.31 -0.74
CA ILE A 168 9.42 -25.18 -1.79
C ILE A 168 10.11 -24.63 -3.03
N GLU A 169 10.05 -25.37 -4.12
CA GLU A 169 10.54 -24.92 -5.43
C GLU A 169 9.35 -24.52 -6.31
N VAL A 170 9.42 -23.32 -6.89
CA VAL A 170 8.36 -22.77 -7.74
C VAL A 170 8.95 -22.42 -9.08
N ALA A 171 8.42 -22.99 -10.15
CA ALA A 171 8.84 -22.66 -11.50
C ALA A 171 7.76 -21.81 -12.20
N GLN A 172 8.12 -20.61 -12.62
CA GLN A 172 7.25 -19.68 -13.34
C GLN A 172 7.57 -19.72 -14.82
N ALA A 173 6.60 -20.17 -15.62
CA ALA A 173 6.69 -20.16 -17.08
C ALA A 173 6.70 -18.71 -17.62
N PRO A 174 7.35 -18.46 -18.77
CA PRO A 174 7.31 -17.16 -19.42
C PRO A 174 5.85 -16.75 -19.72
N THR A 175 5.52 -15.49 -19.48
CA THR A 175 4.20 -14.94 -19.82
C THR A 175 4.09 -14.81 -21.34
N GLY A 176 3.33 -15.68 -22.00
CA GLY A 176 3.00 -15.59 -23.43
C GLY A 176 3.37 -16.79 -24.32
N ALA A 177 3.28 -18.02 -23.82
CA ALA A 177 3.32 -19.23 -24.64
C ALA A 177 1.94 -19.55 -25.24
#